data_AF-A0A956FY67-F1
#
_entry.id   AF-A0A956FY67-F1
#
_cell.length_a   1.000
_cell.length_b   1.000
_cell.length_c   1.000
_cell.angle_alpha   90.00
_cell.angle_beta   90.00
_cell.angle_gamma   90.00
#
_symmetry.space_group_name_H-M   'P 1'
#
loop_
_entity.id
_entity.type
_entity.pdbx_description
1 polymer ?
#
loop_
_entity_poly.entity_id
_entity_poly.type
_entity_poly.pdbx_seq_one_letter_code
_entity_poly.pdbx_strand_id
1 'polypeptide(L)'
;MLQRRCGSVLCAALTMVTLGGCSGVLDGPTLNNSDAGVSKDAEVCNGQQVCMEDSDCSCDGVCAARRCVRRAACGEVLVRWKGPVQNVDGSCAEDLAGYRLWWGPSVDQLDNMHEAGLPCRDGPLLSCGSEGKQIPQPYCAYRFTDLPVGTWTFAATVYNKLNEESDKSNSAEKTIGACKP
;
A
#
# COMPACT_ATOMS: atom_id res chain seq x y z
N MET A 1 10.58 8.55 -23.74
CA MET A 1 9.61 9.21 -22.84
C MET A 1 8.20 8.80 -23.28
N LEU A 2 7.66 7.71 -22.72
CA LEU A 2 6.32 7.25 -23.07
C LEU A 2 5.32 7.86 -22.06
N GLN A 3 4.69 8.97 -22.42
CA GLN A 3 3.42 9.36 -21.79
C GLN A 3 2.36 8.37 -22.27
N ARG A 4 2.08 7.34 -21.48
CA ARG A 4 0.90 6.49 -21.67
C ARG A 4 -0.32 7.41 -21.48
N ARG A 5 -1.11 7.53 -22.55
CA ARG A 5 -2.33 8.34 -22.58
C ARG A 5 -3.33 7.71 -21.60
N CYS A 6 -3.55 8.38 -20.46
CA CYS A 6 -4.62 8.02 -19.53
C CYS A 6 -5.96 8.31 -20.23
N GLY A 7 -6.78 7.27 -20.41
CA GLY A 7 -7.99 7.29 -21.22
C GLY A 7 -9.29 7.41 -20.42
N SER A 8 -9.21 7.42 -19.09
CA SER A 8 -10.37 7.49 -18.20
C SER A 8 -10.20 8.58 -17.14
N VAL A 9 -11.30 9.20 -16.77
CA VAL A 9 -11.46 10.45 -15.98
C VAL A 9 -10.74 10.43 -14.62
N LEU A 10 -10.36 9.25 -14.12
CA LEU A 10 -9.49 9.08 -12.96
C LEU A 10 -8.10 8.61 -13.41
N CYS A 11 -7.10 9.49 -13.32
CA CYS A 11 -5.68 9.13 -13.42
C CYS A 11 -5.02 9.83 -12.23
N ALA A 12 -5.08 9.12 -11.11
CA ALA A 12 -4.51 9.52 -9.84
C ALA A 12 -3.06 9.08 -9.78
N ALA A 13 -2.15 9.98 -9.41
CA ALA A 13 -0.79 9.59 -9.04
C ALA A 13 -0.83 8.78 -7.73
N LEU A 14 -1.03 7.47 -7.85
CA LEU A 14 -1.12 6.54 -6.74
C LEU A 14 0.24 5.89 -6.54
N THR A 15 1.00 6.36 -5.54
CA THR A 15 2.31 5.75 -5.23
C THR A 15 2.09 4.47 -4.44
N MET A 16 2.37 3.32 -5.06
CA MET A 16 2.46 2.05 -4.35
C MET A 16 3.87 1.79 -3.81
N VAL A 17 3.93 1.25 -2.60
CA VAL A 17 5.14 0.66 -2.04
C VAL A 17 4.78 -0.65 -1.34
N THR A 18 5.52 -1.71 -1.63
CA THR A 18 5.49 -2.94 -0.85
C THR A 18 6.53 -2.86 0.26
N LEU A 19 6.12 -3.20 1.48
CA LEU A 19 7.06 -3.60 2.51
C LEU A 19 7.07 -5.11 2.61
N GLY A 20 8.21 -5.70 2.87
CA GLY A 20 8.19 -7.09 3.28
C GLY A 20 9.23 -7.48 4.29
N GLY A 21 8.89 -8.55 5.02
CA GLY A 21 9.83 -9.35 5.77
C GLY A 21 10.66 -10.23 4.84
N CYS A 22 11.88 -10.51 5.30
CA CYS A 22 12.84 -11.50 4.83
C CYS A 22 13.17 -11.50 3.32
N SER A 23 14.18 -10.71 2.96
CA SER A 23 15.11 -11.04 1.86
C SER A 23 16.49 -11.33 2.46
N GLY A 24 16.82 -12.61 2.67
CA GLY A 24 18.19 -13.13 2.80
C GLY A 24 19.00 -12.80 4.08
N VAL A 25 19.39 -13.88 4.79
CA VAL A 25 20.59 -14.08 5.64
C VAL A 25 21.07 -12.90 6.51
N LEU A 26 20.72 -12.94 7.80
CA LEU A 26 21.42 -12.17 8.85
C LEU A 26 22.54 -13.05 9.43
N ASP A 27 23.75 -12.94 8.88
CA ASP A 27 24.98 -13.19 9.66
C ASP A 27 25.47 -11.82 10.15
N GLY A 28 25.56 -11.67 11.48
CA GLY A 28 25.47 -10.41 12.24
C GLY A 28 26.63 -9.39 12.15
N PRO A 29 26.66 -8.37 13.04
CA PRO A 29 26.60 -8.59 14.49
C PRO A 29 25.53 -7.78 15.25
N THR A 30 24.87 -8.49 16.18
CA THR A 30 24.25 -8.03 17.44
C THR A 30 23.39 -6.76 17.46
N LEU A 31 22.10 -6.95 17.21
CA LEU A 31 21.04 -6.35 18.04
C LEU A 31 20.12 -7.50 18.48
N ASN A 32 20.27 -7.92 19.73
CA ASN A 32 19.51 -9.05 20.28
C ASN A 32 18.08 -8.60 20.60
N ASN A 33 17.20 -8.70 19.62
CA ASN A 33 15.88 -9.30 19.85
C ASN A 33 15.71 -10.41 18.81
N SER A 34 16.26 -11.55 19.20
CA SER A 34 15.92 -12.92 18.84
C SER A 34 14.75 -13.12 17.87
N ASP A 35 15.11 -13.77 16.76
CA ASP A 35 14.32 -14.74 16.03
C ASP A 35 13.14 -14.25 15.21
N ALA A 36 12.90 -14.95 14.10
CA ALA A 36 11.65 -14.99 13.36
C ALA A 36 10.51 -15.63 14.20
N GLY A 37 10.42 -15.28 15.48
CA GLY A 37 9.28 -15.51 16.32
C GLY A 37 8.29 -14.37 16.12
N VAL A 38 7.02 -14.71 15.93
CA VAL A 38 5.90 -13.82 16.24
C VAL A 38 6.27 -13.07 17.51
N SER A 39 6.45 -11.75 17.45
CA SER A 39 6.58 -10.97 18.67
C SER A 39 5.37 -11.34 19.52
N LYS A 40 5.60 -11.84 20.74
CA LYS A 40 4.53 -12.23 21.66
C LYS A 40 3.68 -11.01 22.10
N ASP A 41 3.95 -9.86 21.49
CA ASP A 41 3.28 -8.59 21.67
C ASP A 41 2.75 -8.05 20.32
N ALA A 42 2.23 -8.91 19.44
CA ALA A 42 1.53 -8.48 18.22
C ALA A 42 0.40 -7.47 18.50
N GLU A 43 -0.12 -7.46 19.73
CA GLU A 43 -1.09 -6.49 20.24
C GLU A 43 -0.47 -5.13 20.64
N VAL A 44 0.79 -5.10 21.11
CA VAL A 44 1.52 -3.87 21.48
C VAL A 44 2.06 -3.14 20.24
N CYS A 45 2.34 -3.85 19.15
CA CYS A 45 2.75 -3.24 17.87
C CYS A 45 1.58 -2.61 17.09
N ASN A 46 0.36 -3.13 17.28
CA ASN A 46 -0.87 -2.66 16.64
C ASN A 46 -1.49 -1.49 17.41
N GLY A 47 -0.67 -0.48 17.74
CA GLY A 47 -1.14 0.70 18.43
C GLY A 47 -2.04 1.56 17.54
N GLN A 48 -3.05 2.19 18.16
CA GLN A 48 -3.86 3.24 17.52
C GLN A 48 -3.08 4.56 17.32
N GLN A 49 -1.78 4.58 17.63
CA GLN A 49 -0.91 5.72 17.43
C GLN A 49 -0.86 6.11 15.96
N VAL A 50 -1.09 7.40 15.71
CA VAL A 50 -0.99 7.99 14.38
C VAL A 50 0.48 8.05 13.98
N CYS A 51 0.82 7.40 12.87
CA CYS A 51 2.16 7.43 12.29
C CYS A 51 2.14 8.09 10.91
N MET A 52 3.29 8.63 10.51
CA MET A 52 3.56 9.17 9.18
C MET A 52 4.69 8.43 8.47
N GLU A 53 5.62 7.86 9.24
CA GLU A 53 6.75 7.08 8.76
C GLU A 53 7.00 5.83 9.61
N ASP A 54 7.80 4.89 9.10
CA ASP A 54 8.07 3.62 9.79
C ASP A 54 8.82 3.81 11.12
N SER A 55 9.65 4.86 11.23
CA SER A 55 10.36 5.26 12.45
C SER A 55 9.44 5.72 13.59
N ASP A 56 8.18 6.10 13.29
CA ASP A 56 7.20 6.45 14.33
C ASP A 56 6.68 5.22 15.09
N CYS A 57 6.97 4.02 14.58
CA CYS A 57 6.45 2.78 15.11
C CYS A 57 7.47 2.04 15.98
N SER A 58 7.04 1.70 17.20
CA SER A 58 7.78 0.83 18.12
C SER A 58 7.80 -0.63 17.65
N CYS A 59 8.67 -1.45 18.25
CA CYS A 59 8.72 -2.90 18.07
C CYS A 59 8.94 -3.34 16.61
N ASP A 60 9.77 -2.60 15.88
CA ASP A 60 10.00 -2.77 14.45
C ASP A 60 8.72 -2.75 13.61
N GLY A 61 7.67 -2.09 14.10
CA GLY A 61 6.43 -1.88 13.38
C GLY A 61 6.62 -1.05 12.10
N VAL A 62 5.58 -1.03 11.29
CA VAL A 62 5.55 -0.25 10.04
C VAL A 62 4.29 0.58 9.99
N CYS A 63 4.41 1.78 9.44
CA CYS A 63 3.31 2.71 9.36
C CYS A 63 2.42 2.40 8.16
N ALA A 64 1.20 1.92 8.39
CA ALA A 64 0.29 1.51 7.32
C ALA A 64 -1.10 2.10 7.56
N ALA A 65 -1.61 2.84 6.57
CA ALA A 65 -2.84 3.63 6.72
C ALA A 65 -2.84 4.47 8.01
N ARG A 66 -1.72 5.14 8.31
CA ARG A 66 -1.48 5.95 9.51
C ARG A 66 -1.68 5.21 10.84
N ARG A 67 -1.49 3.90 10.87
CA ARG A 67 -1.40 3.11 12.09
C ARG A 67 -0.13 2.29 12.10
N CYS A 68 0.45 2.13 13.27
CA CYS A 68 1.50 1.15 13.44
C CYS A 68 0.90 -0.24 13.36
N VAL A 69 1.47 -1.06 12.47
CA VAL A 69 1.12 -2.46 12.32
C VAL A 69 2.38 -3.30 12.33
N ARG A 70 2.24 -4.59 12.64
CA ARG A 70 3.37 -5.52 12.48
C ARG A 70 3.87 -5.56 11.03
N ARG A 71 5.17 -5.83 10.85
CA ARG A 71 5.74 -6.13 9.52
C ARG A 71 5.04 -7.29 8.85
N ALA A 72 5.15 -7.35 7.52
CA ALA A 72 4.70 -8.50 6.76
C ALA A 72 5.54 -9.71 7.17
N ALA A 73 4.85 -10.76 7.61
CA ALA A 73 5.48 -12.02 7.91
C ALA A 73 5.81 -12.75 6.59
N CYS A 74 6.31 -13.96 6.77
CA CYS A 74 6.65 -14.83 5.67
C CYS A 74 5.37 -15.26 4.91
N GLY A 75 5.40 -15.24 3.58
CA GLY A 75 4.19 -15.43 2.76
C GLY A 75 3.21 -14.25 2.77
N GLU A 76 3.56 -13.13 3.39
CA GLU A 76 2.73 -11.93 3.41
C GLU A 76 3.37 -10.76 2.67
N VAL A 77 2.52 -9.87 2.16
CA VAL A 77 2.92 -8.56 1.65
C VAL A 77 2.03 -7.49 2.28
N LEU A 78 2.66 -6.44 2.79
CA LEU A 78 1.96 -5.23 3.19
C LEU A 78 2.13 -4.18 2.08
N VAL A 79 1.05 -3.94 1.35
CA VAL A 79 0.99 -2.89 0.32
C VAL A 79 0.45 -1.62 0.94
N ARG A 80 1.12 -0.50 0.68
CA ARG A 80 0.70 0.83 1.13
C ARG A 80 0.62 1.77 -0.05
N TRP A 81 -0.36 2.66 -0.03
CA TRP A 81 -0.50 3.68 -1.05
C TRP A 81 -1.13 4.95 -0.50
N LYS A 82 -0.90 6.04 -1.23
CA LYS A 82 -1.61 7.30 -1.06
C LYS A 82 -2.58 7.45 -2.22
N GLY A 83 -3.85 7.66 -1.94
CA GLY A 83 -4.82 7.88 -2.99
C GLY A 83 -4.84 9.34 -3.50
N PRO A 84 -5.56 9.58 -4.60
CA PRO A 84 -5.70 10.90 -5.18
C PRO A 84 -6.44 11.86 -4.27
N VAL A 85 -6.15 13.15 -4.49
CA VAL A 85 -7.01 14.25 -4.06
C VAL A 85 -7.62 15.02 -5.24
N GLN A 86 -7.24 14.67 -6.46
CA GLN A 86 -7.60 15.40 -7.68
C GLN A 86 -7.81 14.42 -8.82
N ASN A 87 -8.80 14.73 -9.66
CA ASN A 87 -9.08 14.05 -10.92
C ASN A 87 -8.19 14.62 -12.04
N VAL A 88 -8.21 13.98 -13.21
CA VAL A 88 -7.40 14.41 -14.37
C VAL A 88 -7.85 15.77 -14.91
N ASP A 89 -9.15 16.03 -14.83
CA ASP A 89 -9.75 17.31 -15.23
C ASP A 89 -9.40 18.46 -14.27
N GLY A 90 -8.65 18.16 -13.21
CA GLY A 90 -8.24 19.12 -12.20
C GLY A 90 -9.27 19.35 -11.09
N SER A 91 -10.45 18.75 -11.16
CA SER A 91 -11.46 18.79 -10.08
C SER A 91 -11.00 17.98 -8.87
N CYS A 92 -11.59 18.26 -7.70
CA CYS A 92 -11.31 17.49 -6.48
C CYS A 92 -11.92 16.08 -6.54
N ALA A 93 -11.17 15.08 -6.07
CA ALA A 93 -11.63 13.69 -6.02
C ALA A 93 -12.52 13.45 -4.77
N GLU A 94 -13.80 13.81 -4.86
CA GLU A 94 -14.75 13.79 -3.72
C GLU A 94 -15.69 12.58 -3.69
N ASP A 95 -15.74 11.83 -4.79
CA ASP A 95 -16.64 10.71 -5.02
C ASP A 95 -15.93 9.36 -4.98
N LEU A 96 -14.73 9.32 -4.40
CA LEU A 96 -13.95 8.10 -4.18
C LEU A 96 -14.76 7.06 -3.38
N ALA A 97 -14.99 5.89 -4.00
CA ALA A 97 -15.75 4.80 -3.40
C ALA A 97 -14.86 3.63 -2.96
N GLY A 98 -13.68 3.48 -3.55
CA GLY A 98 -12.72 2.46 -3.13
C GLY A 98 -11.55 2.23 -4.07
N TYR A 99 -10.79 1.19 -3.77
CA TYR A 99 -9.64 0.74 -4.54
C TYR A 99 -9.79 -0.73 -4.93
N ARG A 100 -9.33 -1.07 -6.13
CA ARG A 100 -9.07 -2.46 -6.52
C ARG A 100 -7.57 -2.67 -6.58
N LEU A 101 -7.11 -3.73 -5.94
CA LEU A 101 -5.72 -4.14 -5.96
C LEU A 101 -5.56 -5.24 -6.99
N TRP A 102 -4.57 -5.08 -7.85
CA TRP A 102 -4.22 -5.99 -8.92
C TRP A 102 -2.84 -6.58 -8.66
N TRP A 103 -2.68 -7.89 -8.80
CA TRP A 103 -1.37 -8.53 -8.64
C TRP A 103 -1.15 -9.72 -9.57
N GLY A 104 0.13 -10.04 -9.79
CA GLY A 104 0.54 -11.17 -10.60
C GLY A 104 2.06 -11.26 -10.74
N PRO A 105 2.58 -12.17 -11.59
CA PRO A 105 4.01 -12.43 -11.69
C PRO A 105 4.79 -11.29 -12.37
N SER A 106 4.13 -10.41 -13.14
CA SER A 106 4.77 -9.28 -13.83
C SER A 106 3.79 -8.12 -14.04
N VAL A 107 4.31 -6.94 -14.40
CA VAL A 107 3.51 -5.73 -14.65
C VAL A 107 2.52 -5.88 -15.82
N ASP A 108 2.83 -6.74 -16.78
CA ASP A 108 1.97 -7.01 -17.93
C ASP A 108 0.99 -8.18 -17.68
N GLN A 109 1.08 -8.85 -16.52
CA GLN A 109 0.28 -10.02 -16.15
C GLN A 109 -0.34 -9.82 -14.75
N LEU A 110 -1.13 -8.77 -14.58
CA LEU A 110 -1.85 -8.47 -13.34
C LEU A 110 -3.28 -9.03 -13.39
N ASP A 111 -3.39 -10.36 -13.44
CA ASP A 111 -4.67 -11.06 -13.65
C ASP A 111 -5.50 -11.25 -12.37
N ASN A 112 -4.86 -11.19 -11.20
CA ASN A 112 -5.56 -11.31 -9.94
C ASN A 112 -6.07 -9.94 -9.47
N MET A 113 -7.28 -9.92 -8.93
CA MET A 113 -7.94 -8.70 -8.46
C MET A 113 -8.60 -8.92 -7.11
N HIS A 114 -8.49 -7.91 -6.25
CA HIS A 114 -9.15 -7.85 -4.95
C HIS A 114 -9.76 -6.47 -4.78
N GLU A 115 -11.06 -6.43 -4.51
CA GLU A 115 -11.75 -5.20 -4.16
C GLU A 115 -11.50 -4.89 -2.69
N ALA A 116 -10.57 -3.96 -2.43
CA ALA A 116 -10.17 -3.58 -1.09
C ALA A 116 -11.15 -2.60 -0.42
N GLY A 117 -12.05 -1.98 -1.19
CA GLY A 117 -12.91 -0.90 -0.72
C GLY A 117 -12.10 0.33 -0.31
N LEU A 118 -12.41 0.92 0.85
CA LEU A 118 -11.67 2.07 1.41
C LEU A 118 -10.90 1.68 2.69
N PRO A 119 -9.78 0.94 2.60
CA PRO A 119 -8.98 0.56 3.76
C PRO A 119 -8.03 1.71 4.16
N CYS A 120 -8.58 2.91 4.26
CA CYS A 120 -7.82 4.15 4.32
C CYS A 120 -8.08 4.93 5.61
N ARG A 121 -7.16 5.83 5.92
CA ARG A 121 -7.35 6.89 6.91
C ARG A 121 -6.99 8.24 6.29
N ASP A 122 -7.64 9.28 6.78
CA ASP A 122 -7.38 10.64 6.35
C ASP A 122 -5.95 11.06 6.73
N GLY A 123 -5.22 11.57 5.76
CA GLY A 123 -3.89 12.13 5.87
C GLY A 123 -3.90 13.66 5.97
N PRO A 124 -2.77 14.31 5.67
CA PRO A 124 -2.70 15.75 5.50
C PRO A 124 -3.71 16.25 4.46
N LEU A 125 -4.20 17.47 4.67
CA LEU A 125 -5.02 18.18 3.70
C LEU A 125 -4.14 18.63 2.53
N LEU A 126 -4.53 18.29 1.32
CA LEU A 126 -3.87 18.74 0.10
C LEU A 126 -4.81 19.60 -0.73
N SER A 127 -4.26 20.61 -1.40
CA SER A 127 -5.01 21.46 -2.32
C SER A 127 -5.38 20.68 -3.58
N CYS A 128 -6.62 20.83 -4.03
CA CYS A 128 -7.18 20.31 -5.26
C CYS A 128 -8.10 21.37 -5.90
N GLY A 129 -8.42 21.20 -7.18
CA GLY A 129 -9.25 22.16 -7.88
C GLY A 129 -8.52 23.44 -8.26
N SER A 130 -9.08 24.17 -9.22
CA SER A 130 -8.68 25.53 -9.54
C SER A 130 -9.00 26.54 -8.43
N GLU A 131 -9.93 26.18 -7.53
CA GLU A 131 -10.36 27.02 -6.41
C GLU A 131 -9.50 26.82 -5.15
N GLY A 132 -8.51 25.92 -5.18
CA GLY A 132 -7.62 25.67 -4.04
C GLY A 132 -8.31 25.01 -2.84
N LYS A 133 -9.42 24.31 -3.08
CA LYS A 133 -10.12 23.52 -2.06
C LYS A 133 -9.15 22.51 -1.46
N GLN A 134 -9.30 22.23 -0.17
CA GLN A 134 -8.47 21.26 0.52
C GLN A 134 -9.28 20.03 0.89
N ILE A 135 -8.80 18.85 0.48
CA ILE A 135 -9.39 17.57 0.90
C ILE A 135 -8.32 16.67 1.53
N PRO A 136 -8.68 15.81 2.50
CA PRO A 136 -7.72 14.91 3.13
C PRO A 136 -7.19 13.91 2.11
N GLN A 137 -5.86 13.76 2.05
CA GLN A 137 -5.25 12.70 1.25
C GLN A 137 -5.53 11.33 1.91
N PRO A 138 -6.11 10.35 1.21
CA PRO A 138 -6.32 9.03 1.79
C PRO A 138 -5.01 8.24 1.85
N TYR A 139 -4.63 7.80 3.05
CA TYR A 139 -3.50 6.89 3.29
C TYR A 139 -4.05 5.50 3.51
N CYS A 140 -3.71 4.58 2.62
CA CYS A 140 -4.33 3.26 2.55
C CYS A 140 -3.30 2.16 2.69
N ALA A 141 -3.74 1.01 3.18
CA ALA A 141 -2.91 -0.16 3.27
C ALA A 141 -3.74 -1.45 3.19
N TYR A 142 -3.13 -2.50 2.66
CA TYR A 142 -3.73 -3.82 2.58
C TYR A 142 -2.67 -4.89 2.78
N ARG A 143 -3.05 -5.97 3.47
CA ARG A 143 -2.18 -7.10 3.74
C ARG A 143 -2.65 -8.30 2.93
N PHE A 144 -1.80 -8.72 2.00
CA PHE A 144 -1.93 -10.02 1.35
C PHE A 144 -1.32 -11.08 2.25
N THR A 145 -2.00 -12.21 2.38
CA THR A 145 -1.52 -13.41 3.06
C THR A 145 -1.43 -14.56 2.08
N ASP A 146 -0.72 -15.61 2.47
CA ASP A 146 -0.67 -16.89 1.74
C ASP A 146 -0.16 -16.75 0.29
N LEU A 147 0.71 -15.77 0.04
CA LEU A 147 1.35 -15.61 -1.26
C LEU A 147 2.46 -16.65 -1.43
N PRO A 148 2.42 -17.46 -2.50
CA PRO A 148 3.49 -18.40 -2.81
C PRO A 148 4.85 -17.73 -2.96
N VAL A 149 5.91 -18.53 -2.75
CA VAL A 149 7.29 -18.13 -3.05
C VAL A 149 7.39 -17.71 -4.52
N GLY A 150 8.00 -16.55 -4.75
CA GLY A 150 8.09 -15.96 -6.08
C GLY A 150 8.10 -14.43 -6.03
N THR A 151 8.25 -13.84 -7.19
CA THR A 151 8.20 -12.39 -7.37
C THR A 151 6.79 -11.99 -7.78
N TRP A 152 6.22 -11.04 -7.05
CA TRP A 152 4.86 -10.53 -7.24
C TRP A 152 4.91 -9.05 -7.53
N THR A 153 4.21 -8.65 -8.58
CA THR A 153 3.96 -7.26 -8.93
C THR A 153 2.56 -6.86 -8.47
N PHE A 154 2.42 -5.65 -7.94
CA PHE A 154 1.18 -5.08 -7.43
C PHE A 154 0.92 -3.73 -8.09
N ALA A 155 -0.34 -3.44 -8.40
CA ALA A 155 -0.82 -2.12 -8.78
C ALA A 155 -2.21 -1.90 -8.19
N ALA A 156 -2.68 -0.65 -8.11
CA ALA A 156 -4.06 -0.37 -7.74
C ALA A 156 -4.70 0.55 -8.75
N THR A 157 -6.01 0.42 -8.79
CA THR A 157 -6.91 1.37 -9.41
C THR A 157 -7.82 1.93 -8.33
N VAL A 158 -8.40 3.06 -8.64
CA VAL A 158 -9.39 3.72 -7.79
C VAL A 158 -10.71 3.79 -8.56
N TYR A 159 -11.82 3.64 -7.84
CA TYR A 159 -13.15 3.77 -8.44
C TYR A 159 -14.02 4.73 -7.64
N ASN A 160 -14.91 5.41 -8.36
CA ASN A 160 -15.85 6.35 -7.78
C ASN A 160 -17.21 5.69 -7.45
N LYS A 161 -18.15 6.48 -6.92
CA LYS A 161 -19.52 6.03 -6.58
C LYS A 161 -20.33 5.56 -7.79
N LEU A 162 -19.92 5.94 -9.01
CA LEU A 162 -20.50 5.45 -10.26
C LEU A 162 -19.81 4.18 -10.78
N ASN A 163 -18.84 3.66 -10.02
CA ASN A 163 -18.01 2.51 -10.36
C ASN A 163 -17.13 2.71 -11.60
N GLU A 164 -16.85 3.96 -11.96
CA GLU A 164 -15.87 4.31 -12.99
C GLU A 164 -14.47 4.13 -12.40
N GLU A 165 -13.61 3.42 -13.13
CA GLU A 165 -12.30 2.99 -12.65
C GLU A 165 -11.17 3.76 -13.34
N SER A 166 -10.13 4.04 -12.58
CA SER A 166 -8.90 4.65 -13.08
C SER A 166 -8.05 3.70 -13.91
N ASP A 167 -7.08 4.26 -14.61
CA ASP A 167 -5.92 3.50 -15.06
C ASP A 167 -5.15 2.93 -13.84
N LYS A 168 -4.38 1.84 -14.07
CA LYS A 168 -3.55 1.24 -13.03
C LYS A 168 -2.44 2.20 -12.61
N SER A 169 -2.13 2.19 -11.31
CA SER A 169 -1.01 2.92 -10.73
C SER A 169 0.35 2.48 -11.30
N ASN A 170 1.41 3.17 -10.88
CA ASN A 170 2.74 2.55 -10.97
C ASN A 170 2.74 1.22 -10.20
N SER A 171 3.56 0.29 -10.67
CA SER A 171 3.72 -1.00 -10.02
C SER A 171 4.67 -0.93 -8.84
N ALA A 172 4.45 -1.79 -7.85
CA ALA A 172 5.41 -2.14 -6.81
C ALA A 172 5.68 -3.64 -6.88
N GLU A 173 6.91 -4.06 -6.57
CA GLU A 173 7.33 -5.45 -6.69
C GLU A 173 7.82 -5.98 -5.34
N LYS A 174 7.47 -7.23 -5.02
CA LYS A 174 7.98 -7.94 -3.86
C LYS A 174 8.31 -9.39 -4.20
N THR A 175 9.54 -9.79 -3.86
CA THR A 175 9.93 -11.20 -3.86
C THR A 175 9.65 -11.82 -2.50
N ILE A 176 8.82 -12.87 -2.48
CA ILE A 176 8.56 -13.74 -1.35
C ILE A 176 9.56 -14.90 -1.40
N GLY A 177 10.43 -14.96 -0.40
CA GLY A 177 11.37 -16.07 -0.21
C GLY A 177 10.72 -17.25 0.52
N ALA A 178 11.40 -18.40 0.47
CA ALA A 178 11.03 -19.55 1.28
C ALA A 178 11.16 -19.21 2.76
N CYS A 179 10.12 -19.57 3.52
CA CYS A 179 10.12 -19.40 4.97
C CYS A 179 10.98 -20.48 5.60
N LYS A 180 11.88 -20.07 6.50
CA LYS A 180 12.60 -21.05 7.33
C LYS A 180 11.56 -21.72 8.25
N PRO A 181 11.53 -23.07 8.32
CA PRO A 181 10.64 -23.79 9.23
C PRO A 181 10.97 -23.51 10.70
#